data_AF-A0AAU9QXI8-F1
#
_entry.id   AF-A0AAU9QXI8-F1
#
_cell.length_a   1.000
_cell.length_b   1.000
_cell.length_c   1.000
_cell.angle_alpha   90.00
_cell.angle_beta   90.00
_cell.angle_gamma   90.00
#
_symmetry.space_group_name_H-M   'P 1'
#
loop_
_entity.id
_entity.type
_entity.pdbx_description
1 polymer ?
#
loop_
_entity_poly.entity_id
_entity_poly.type
_entity_poly.pdbx_seq_one_letter_code
_entity_poly.pdbx_strand_id
1 'polypeptide(L)'
;MTRVQCTFRLPQNVVDLIDSQEGESRTEKLLKLIGMEESNVIQSVIDDVLHDRLLMIEKRLTELEVERKKVNKPVATTLNGANQKRKEETIRFIENELMTLTVEQVDHASKARYPLSEVRKMTGITKSQSDTYADMIREFLNGKSEDLSK
;
A
#
# COMPACT_ATOMS: atom_id res chain seq x y z
N MET A 1 4.15 -48.54 -32.08
CA MET A 1 4.79 -47.39 -31.40
C MET A 1 6.30 -47.60 -31.44
N THR A 2 7.06 -46.62 -31.93
CA THR A 2 8.52 -46.63 -31.88
C THR A 2 8.97 -46.34 -30.45
N ARG A 3 9.77 -47.23 -29.85
CA ARG A 3 10.36 -47.02 -28.54
C ARG A 3 11.67 -46.28 -28.71
N VAL A 4 11.83 -45.16 -28.00
CA VAL A 4 13.07 -44.39 -27.95
C VAL A 4 13.72 -44.65 -26.60
N GLN A 5 14.98 -45.11 -26.60
CA GLN A 5 15.75 -45.30 -25.39
C GLN A 5 16.53 -44.03 -25.07
N CYS A 6 16.25 -43.45 -23.91
CA CYS A 6 16.92 -42.24 -23.41
C CYS A 6 17.66 -42.55 -22.12
N THR A 7 18.71 -41.78 -21.82
CA THR A 7 19.44 -41.85 -20.55
C THR A 7 19.42 -40.49 -19.87
N PHE A 8 19.17 -40.47 -18.56
CA PHE A 8 19.10 -39.26 -17.75
C PHE A 8 20.06 -39.38 -16.57
N ARG A 9 20.67 -38.26 -16.17
CA ARG A 9 21.38 -38.15 -14.90
C ARG A 9 20.47 -37.43 -13.92
N LEU A 10 19.98 -38.15 -12.92
CA LEU A 10 19.07 -37.63 -11.92
C LEU A 10 19.78 -37.56 -10.55
N PRO A 11 19.40 -36.61 -9.69
CA PRO A 11 19.82 -36.60 -8.28
C PRO A 11 19.47 -37.92 -7.58
N GLN A 12 20.32 -38.35 -6.64
CA GLN A 12 20.17 -39.66 -5.98
C GLN A 12 18.81 -39.81 -5.28
N ASN A 13 18.33 -38.76 -4.61
CA ASN A 13 17.03 -38.76 -3.94
C ASN A 13 15.85 -39.01 -4.90
N VAL A 14 15.97 -38.60 -6.17
CA VAL A 14 14.95 -38.88 -7.18
C VAL A 14 15.03 -40.32 -7.66
N VAL A 15 16.25 -40.87 -7.80
CA VAL A 15 16.47 -42.28 -8.15
C VAL A 15 15.92 -43.20 -7.06
N ASP A 16 16.18 -42.87 -5.79
CA ASP A 16 15.69 -43.64 -4.64
C ASP A 16 14.15 -43.65 -4.60
N LEU A 17 13.52 -42.51 -4.90
CA LEU A 17 12.06 -42.40 -4.99
C LEU A 17 11.47 -43.24 -6.13
N ILE A 18 12.15 -43.32 -7.29
CA ILE A 18 11.73 -44.19 -8.39
C ILE A 18 11.87 -45.65 -7.98
N ASP A 19 12.99 -46.03 -7.36
CA ASP A 19 13.26 -47.41 -6.98
C ASP A 19 12.31 -47.90 -5.87
N SER A 20 11.82 -47.02 -5.00
CA SER A 20 10.85 -47.34 -3.95
C SER A 20 9.43 -47.60 -4.46
N GLN A 21 9.12 -47.29 -5.72
CA GLN A 21 7.79 -47.56 -6.28
C GLN A 21 7.61 -49.04 -6.64
N GLU A 22 6.37 -49.48 -6.65
CA GLU A 22 5.97 -50.80 -7.17
C GLU A 22 6.05 -50.84 -8.70
N GLY A 23 6.68 -51.88 -9.23
CA GLY A 23 6.84 -52.12 -10.67
C GLY A 23 8.05 -53.03 -10.94
N GLU A 24 8.07 -53.70 -12.09
CA GLU A 24 9.16 -54.62 -12.45
C GLU A 24 10.40 -53.86 -12.95
N SER A 25 10.19 -52.76 -13.69
CA SER A 25 11.28 -51.97 -14.28
C SER A 25 11.30 -50.53 -13.79
N ARG A 26 12.49 -49.91 -13.72
CA ARG A 26 12.63 -48.47 -13.39
C ARG A 26 11.83 -47.57 -14.33
N THR A 27 11.70 -47.96 -15.60
CA THR A 27 10.92 -47.21 -16.59
C THR A 27 9.43 -47.22 -16.24
N GLU A 28 8.88 -48.39 -15.89
CA GLU A 28 7.48 -48.53 -15.46
C GLU A 28 7.22 -47.73 -14.18
N LYS A 29 8.11 -47.86 -13.19
CA LYS A 29 8.06 -47.08 -11.94
C LYS A 29 8.05 -45.57 -12.18
N LEU A 30 8.91 -45.09 -13.09
CA LEU A 30 8.97 -43.69 -13.50
C LEU A 30 7.69 -43.24 -14.22
N LEU A 31 7.18 -44.05 -15.15
CA LEU A 31 5.96 -43.73 -15.89
C LEU A 31 4.73 -43.67 -14.97
N LYS A 32 4.67 -44.54 -13.95
CA LYS A 32 3.65 -44.55 -12.90
C LYS A 32 3.69 -43.26 -12.08
N LEU A 33 4.88 -42.80 -11.67
CA LEU A 33 5.05 -41.53 -10.95
C LEU A 33 4.60 -40.31 -11.75
N ILE A 34 4.82 -40.33 -13.07
CA ILE A 34 4.45 -39.22 -13.96
C ILE A 34 2.93 -39.26 -14.29
N GLY A 35 2.20 -40.27 -13.83
CA GLY A 35 0.77 -40.41 -14.08
C GLY A 35 0.46 -40.77 -15.54
N MET A 36 1.40 -41.45 -16.22
CA MET A 36 1.20 -41.93 -17.60
C MET A 36 0.48 -43.28 -17.67
N GLU A 37 0.20 -43.91 -16.52
CA GLU A 37 -0.77 -45.01 -16.40
C GLU A 37 -2.01 -44.52 -15.66
N GLU A 38 -3.17 -45.05 -16.05
CA GLU A 38 -4.55 -44.63 -15.70
C GLU A 38 -4.93 -44.69 -14.20
N SER A 39 -3.98 -44.64 -13.27
CA SER A 39 -4.27 -44.49 -11.85
C SER A 39 -4.24 -43.01 -11.45
N ASN A 40 -5.43 -42.47 -11.13
CA ASN A 40 -5.70 -41.10 -10.65
C ASN A 40 -5.01 -40.70 -9.32
N VAL A 41 -3.92 -41.35 -8.93
CA VAL A 41 -3.16 -40.98 -7.74
C VAL A 41 -1.99 -40.10 -8.19
N ILE A 42 -2.27 -38.81 -8.35
CA ILE A 42 -1.23 -37.79 -8.45
C ILE A 42 -0.49 -37.81 -7.13
N GLN A 43 0.64 -38.53 -7.08
CA GLN A 43 1.53 -38.52 -5.93
C GLN A 43 2.25 -37.17 -5.94
N SER A 44 1.67 -36.20 -5.22
CA SER A 44 2.28 -34.90 -5.01
C SER A 44 3.66 -35.11 -4.41
N VAL A 45 4.71 -34.75 -5.17
CA VAL A 45 6.13 -34.80 -4.75
C VAL A 45 6.46 -33.68 -3.75
N ILE A 46 5.44 -32.94 -3.29
CA ILE A 46 5.60 -31.99 -2.19
C ILE A 46 5.67 -32.83 -0.91
N ASP A 47 6.90 -33.18 -0.54
CA ASP A 47 7.29 -33.68 0.77
C ASP A 47 6.47 -32.97 1.86
N ASP A 48 5.89 -33.70 2.82
CA ASP A 48 5.07 -33.12 3.89
C ASP A 48 5.83 -32.00 4.61
N VAL A 49 7.16 -32.10 4.66
CA VAL A 49 8.05 -31.04 5.17
C VAL A 49 7.98 -29.76 4.32
N LEU A 50 7.91 -29.87 2.99
CA LEU A 50 7.71 -28.73 2.10
C LEU A 50 6.29 -28.17 2.22
N HIS A 51 5.28 -29.01 2.42
CA HIS A 51 3.91 -28.56 2.66
C HIS A 51 3.82 -27.75 3.98
N ASP A 52 4.41 -28.26 5.05
CA ASP A 52 4.48 -27.57 6.34
C ASP A 52 5.28 -26.26 6.25
N ARG A 53 6.38 -26.26 5.48
CA ARG A 53 7.16 -25.03 5.23
C ARG A 53 6.36 -24.01 4.43
N LEU A 54 5.58 -24.44 3.44
CA LEU A 54 4.70 -23.56 2.67
C LEU A 54 3.60 -22.99 3.56
N LEU A 55 2.95 -23.81 4.39
CA LEU A 55 1.95 -23.35 5.36
C LEU A 55 2.54 -22.36 6.38
N MET A 56 3.76 -22.59 6.87
CA MET A 56 4.46 -21.63 7.73
C MET A 56 4.79 -20.32 7.02
N ILE A 57 5.19 -20.38 5.75
CA ILE A 57 5.48 -19.20 4.93
C ILE A 57 4.18 -18.43 4.66
N GLU A 58 3.10 -19.11 4.30
CA GLU A 58 1.77 -18.52 4.11
C GLU A 58 1.27 -17.88 5.41
N LYS A 59 1.43 -18.55 6.55
CA LYS A 59 1.08 -17.99 7.86
C LYS A 59 1.89 -16.73 8.16
N ARG A 60 3.21 -16.76 7.96
CA ARG A 60 4.08 -15.58 8.11
C ARG A 60 3.73 -14.47 7.14
N LEU A 61 3.42 -14.78 5.88
CA LEU A 61 2.96 -13.82 4.88
C LEU A 61 1.64 -13.20 5.32
N THR A 62 0.69 -14.01 5.80
CA THR A 62 -0.61 -13.53 6.30
C THR A 62 -0.43 -12.63 7.52
N GLU A 63 0.43 -13.01 8.47
CA GLU A 63 0.78 -12.19 9.64
C GLU A 63 1.44 -10.87 9.21
N LEU A 64 2.42 -10.92 8.29
CA LEU A 64 3.08 -9.75 7.73
C LEU A 64 2.12 -8.87 6.94
N GLU A 65 1.14 -9.43 6.22
CA GLU A 65 0.11 -8.69 5.49
C GLU A 65 -0.91 -8.06 6.43
N VAL A 66 -1.27 -8.73 7.53
CA VAL A 66 -2.11 -8.17 8.60
C VAL A 66 -1.36 -7.05 9.31
N GLU A 67 -0.06 -7.20 9.58
CA GLU A 67 0.81 -6.13 10.06
C GLU A 67 0.92 -5.01 9.03
N ARG A 68 1.07 -5.31 7.74
CA ARG A 68 1.09 -4.32 6.66
C ARG A 68 -0.25 -3.61 6.51
N LYS A 69 -1.38 -4.27 6.76
CA LYS A 69 -2.72 -3.68 6.81
C LYS A 69 -2.92 -2.84 8.08
N LYS A 70 -2.24 -3.16 9.19
CA LYS A 70 -2.09 -2.26 10.34
C LYS A 70 -1.18 -1.06 10.02
N VAL A 71 -0.19 -1.22 9.15
CA VAL A 71 0.68 -0.15 8.60
C VAL A 71 -0.02 0.68 7.49
N ASN A 72 -1.04 0.12 6.83
CA ASN A 72 -1.86 0.76 5.79
C ASN A 72 -3.22 1.28 6.27
N LYS A 73 -3.65 1.04 7.52
CA LYS A 73 -4.24 2.17 8.26
C LYS A 73 -3.14 3.22 8.30
N PRO A 74 -3.38 4.50 8.06
CA PRO A 74 -2.32 5.49 8.10
C PRO A 74 -1.71 5.44 9.51
N VAL A 75 -0.64 4.65 9.66
CA VAL A 75 0.31 4.82 10.72
C VAL A 75 0.90 6.14 10.33
N ALA A 76 0.41 7.18 10.99
CA ALA A 76 1.15 8.36 11.28
C ALA A 76 2.54 7.88 11.70
N THR A 77 3.42 7.75 10.70
CA THR A 77 4.82 7.41 10.91
C THR A 77 5.28 8.41 11.94
N THR A 78 5.84 7.93 13.02
CA THR A 78 6.40 8.67 14.15
C THR A 78 7.60 9.58 13.75
N LEU A 79 7.73 9.89 12.46
CA LEU A 79 8.44 11.03 11.86
C LEU A 79 7.54 12.28 11.73
N ASN A 80 6.22 12.14 11.86
CA ASN A 80 5.24 13.19 11.62
C ASN A 80 4.94 14.05 12.84
N GLY A 81 5.33 13.70 14.08
CA GLY A 81 4.98 14.54 15.24
C GLY A 81 5.47 15.99 15.10
N ALA A 82 6.72 16.19 14.66
CA ALA A 82 7.29 17.52 14.47
C ALA A 82 6.71 18.24 13.23
N ASN A 83 6.53 17.54 12.11
CA ASN A 83 6.00 18.14 10.88
C ASN A 83 4.49 18.41 10.97
N GLN A 84 3.74 17.53 11.63
CA GLN A 84 2.33 17.70 11.96
C GLN A 84 2.15 18.84 12.96
N LYS A 85 2.99 18.93 14.00
CA LYS A 85 2.96 20.07 14.92
C LYS A 85 3.28 21.39 14.21
N ARG A 86 4.29 21.43 13.33
CA ARG A 86 4.59 22.62 12.50
C ARG A 86 3.42 22.97 11.56
N LYS A 87 2.75 21.96 10.99
CA LYS A 87 1.57 22.15 10.15
C LYS A 87 0.42 22.76 10.97
N GLU A 88 0.14 22.22 12.15
CA GLU A 88 -0.89 22.73 13.07
C GLU A 88 -0.57 24.12 13.62
N GLU A 89 0.70 24.42 13.89
CA GLU A 89 1.16 25.77 14.25
C GLU A 89 0.96 26.75 13.09
N THR A 90 1.25 26.32 11.86
CA THR A 90 1.04 27.15 10.66
C THR A 90 -0.43 27.40 10.39
N ILE A 91 -1.29 26.38 10.54
CA ILE A 91 -2.74 26.51 10.40
C ILE A 91 -3.28 27.50 11.44
N ARG A 92 -2.93 27.34 12.72
CA ARG A 92 -3.35 28.26 13.78
C ARG A 92 -2.87 29.69 13.55
N PHE A 93 -1.65 29.87 13.04
CA PHE A 93 -1.14 31.19 12.67
C PHE A 93 -2.00 31.83 11.56
N ILE A 94 -2.30 31.08 10.50
CA ILE A 94 -3.14 31.57 9.40
C ILE A 94 -4.55 31.91 9.90
N GLU A 95 -5.17 31.05 10.69
CA GLU A 95 -6.49 31.30 11.28
C GLU A 95 -6.51 32.57 12.14
N ASN A 96 -5.51 32.76 12.99
CA ASN A 96 -5.40 33.96 13.82
C ASN A 96 -5.25 35.23 12.97
N GLU A 97 -4.38 35.20 11.95
CA GLU A 97 -4.20 36.32 11.03
C GLU A 97 -5.49 36.66 10.27
N LEU A 98 -6.20 35.64 9.75
CA LEU A 98 -7.49 35.83 9.08
C LEU A 98 -8.55 36.41 10.03
N MET A 99 -8.54 36.04 11.31
CA MET A 99 -9.46 36.60 12.31
C MET A 99 -9.19 38.07 12.63
N THR A 100 -7.99 38.59 12.37
CA THR A 100 -7.71 40.03 12.52
C THR A 100 -8.35 40.89 11.43
N LEU A 101 -8.74 40.29 10.31
CA LEU A 101 -9.38 41.02 9.21
C LEU A 101 -10.78 41.49 9.59
N THR A 102 -11.03 42.77 9.32
CA THR A 102 -12.37 43.34 9.46
C THR A 102 -13.29 42.82 8.36
N VAL A 103 -14.58 42.92 8.61
CA VAL A 103 -15.64 42.57 7.66
C VAL A 103 -15.46 43.23 6.30
N GLU A 104 -15.12 44.53 6.28
CA GLU A 104 -14.89 45.31 5.06
C GLU A 104 -13.68 44.81 4.27
N GLN A 105 -12.61 44.40 4.97
CA GLN A 105 -11.40 43.86 4.36
C GLN A 105 -11.66 42.48 3.74
N VAL A 106 -12.48 41.65 4.40
CA VAL A 106 -12.89 40.34 3.87
C VAL A 106 -13.74 40.52 2.61
N ASP A 107 -14.71 41.44 2.61
CA ASP A 107 -15.54 41.73 1.44
C ASP A 107 -14.74 42.30 0.26
N HIS A 108 -13.78 43.19 0.54
CA HIS A 108 -12.86 43.70 -0.47
C HIS A 108 -11.99 42.58 -1.07
N ALA A 109 -11.47 41.68 -0.23
CA ALA A 109 -10.64 40.57 -0.69
C ALA A 109 -11.44 39.53 -1.47
N SER A 110 -12.68 39.20 -1.07
CA SER A 110 -13.51 38.19 -1.73
C SER A 110 -13.90 38.62 -3.16
N LYS A 111 -14.11 39.91 -3.39
CA LYS A 111 -14.47 40.48 -4.70
C LYS A 111 -13.28 40.86 -5.58
N ALA A 112 -12.06 40.81 -5.05
CA ALA A 112 -10.86 41.18 -5.79
C ALA A 112 -10.54 40.18 -6.92
N ARG A 113 -9.89 40.67 -7.98
CA ARG A 113 -9.37 39.81 -9.07
C ARG A 113 -8.36 38.77 -8.56
N TYR A 114 -7.64 39.08 -7.47
CA TYR A 114 -6.65 38.22 -6.85
C TYR A 114 -6.82 38.17 -5.32
N PRO A 115 -7.81 37.40 -4.80
CA PRO A 115 -8.19 37.42 -3.38
C PRO A 115 -7.04 37.11 -2.42
N LEU A 116 -6.25 36.08 -2.72
CA LEU A 116 -5.09 35.67 -1.92
C LEU A 116 -4.00 36.75 -1.84
N SER A 117 -3.86 37.57 -2.89
CA SER A 117 -2.91 38.68 -2.89
C SER A 117 -3.35 39.80 -1.95
N GLU A 118 -4.66 40.10 -1.93
CA GLU A 118 -5.22 41.12 -1.04
C GLU A 118 -5.14 40.68 0.43
N VAL A 119 -5.48 39.43 0.74
CA VAL A 119 -5.33 38.87 2.10
C VAL A 119 -3.89 39.01 2.60
N ARG A 120 -2.90 38.70 1.75
CA ARG A 120 -1.48 38.84 2.10
C ARG A 120 -0.99 40.27 2.29
N LYS A 121 -1.65 41.27 1.71
CA LYS A 121 -1.30 42.69 1.95
C LYS A 121 -1.77 43.17 3.31
N MET A 122 -2.85 42.56 3.81
CA MET A 122 -3.52 42.94 5.06
C MET A 122 -3.08 42.09 6.25
N THR A 123 -2.44 40.94 6.00
CA THR A 123 -1.99 39.98 7.02
C THR A 123 -0.48 39.71 6.91
N GLY A 124 0.08 39.09 7.93
CA GLY A 124 1.47 38.59 7.94
C GLY A 124 1.69 37.31 7.10
N ILE A 125 0.71 36.86 6.31
CA ILE A 125 0.78 35.58 5.59
C ILE A 125 1.73 35.65 4.40
N THR A 126 2.70 34.73 4.34
CA THR A 126 3.66 34.66 3.23
C THR A 126 3.02 34.11 1.95
N LYS A 127 3.67 34.33 0.79
CA LYS A 127 3.18 33.80 -0.49
C LYS A 127 3.06 32.27 -0.47
N SER A 128 4.09 31.58 0.02
CA SER A 128 4.10 30.12 0.10
C SER A 128 3.00 29.57 1.00
N GLN A 129 2.71 30.21 2.14
CA GLN A 129 1.62 29.81 3.03
C GLN A 129 0.27 30.04 2.36
N SER A 130 0.08 31.19 1.73
CA SER A 130 -1.16 31.50 1.02
C SER A 130 -1.44 30.55 -0.15
N ASP A 131 -0.41 30.11 -0.87
CA ASP A 131 -0.56 29.16 -1.97
C ASP A 131 -0.85 27.74 -1.45
N THR A 132 -0.21 27.35 -0.33
CA THR A 132 -0.37 26.02 0.27
C THR A 132 -1.73 25.83 0.95
N TYR A 133 -2.26 26.90 1.55
CA TYR A 133 -3.53 26.90 2.30
C TYR A 133 -4.61 27.73 1.60
N ALA A 134 -4.55 27.81 0.26
CA ALA A 134 -5.44 28.63 -0.56
C ALA A 134 -6.93 28.32 -0.31
N ASP A 135 -7.27 27.03 -0.19
CA ASP A 135 -8.66 26.60 -0.04
C ASP A 135 -9.24 27.05 1.32
N MET A 136 -8.47 26.91 2.40
CA MET A 136 -8.84 27.39 3.74
C MET A 136 -9.07 28.91 3.76
N ILE A 137 -8.21 29.68 3.09
CA ILE A 137 -8.35 31.14 3.02
C ILE A 137 -9.60 31.51 2.21
N ARG A 138 -9.89 30.80 1.11
CA ARG A 138 -11.10 31.04 0.30
C ARG A 138 -12.37 30.67 1.05
N GLU A 139 -12.37 29.55 1.78
CA GLU A 139 -13.48 29.14 2.64
C GLU A 139 -13.76 30.21 3.71
N PHE A 140 -12.72 30.77 4.32
CA PHE A 140 -12.87 31.86 5.28
C PHE A 140 -13.48 33.12 4.65
N LEU A 141 -12.99 33.53 3.47
CA LEU A 141 -13.51 34.69 2.75
C LEU A 141 -14.98 34.50 2.34
N ASN A 142 -15.36 33.30 1.90
CA ASN A 142 -16.73 32.98 1.50
C ASN A 142 -17.65 32.84 2.72
N GLY A 143 -17.21 32.18 3.78
CA GLY A 143 -18.00 31.96 5.00
C GLY A 143 -18.33 33.26 5.74
N LYS A 144 -17.37 34.19 5.89
CA LYS A 144 -17.66 35.51 6.48
C LYS A 144 -18.50 36.41 5.56
N SER A 145 -18.48 36.18 4.24
CA SER A 145 -19.33 36.90 3.29
C SER A 145 -20.80 36.46 3.38
N GLU A 146 -21.08 35.20 3.74
CA GLU A 146 -22.44 34.69 3.92
C GLU A 146 -23.10 35.20 5.20
N ASP A 147 -22.34 35.39 6.28
CA ASP A 147 -22.82 35.98 7.54
C ASP A 147 -23.24 37.46 7.42
N LEU A 148 -22.85 38.13 6.33
CA LEU A 148 -23.24 39.52 6.00
C LEU A 148 -24.47 39.62 5.09
N SER A 149 -24.92 38.49 4.53
CA SER A 149 -26.08 38.44 3.63
C SER A 149 -27.39 38.06 4.33
N LYS A 150 -27.41 38.06 5.68
CA LYS A 150 -28.59 37.89 6.54
C LYS A 150 -28.79 39.13 7.40
#